data_AF-A0A2D4K4K7-F1
#
_entry.id   AF-A0A2D4K4K7-F1
#
_cell.length_a   1.000
_cell.length_b   1.000
_cell.length_c   1.000
_cell.angle_alpha   90.00
_cell.angle_beta   90.00
_cell.angle_gamma   90.00
#
_symmetry.space_group_name_H-M   'P 1'
#
loop_
_entity.id
_entity.type
_entity.pdbx_description
1 polymer ?
#
loop_
_entity_poly.entity_id
_entity_poly.type
_entity_poly.pdbx_seq_one_letter_code
_entity_poly.pdbx_strand_id
1 'polypeptide(L)'
;LEYIARAILSAKSSTAISPIAADGEFLHELEEKMEVARIQFQIQEALHHQCSHHSSVQDAISQLDSELMEISKLYGEFADPFKLSECKLAIIHCAGHSDPILVQTLWQEIIEKALSDSLAMS
;
A
#
# COMPACT_ATOMS: atom_id res chain seq x y z
N LEU A 1 6.27 3.96 9.80
CA LEU A 1 6.62 4.92 8.72
C LEU A 1 7.78 5.85 9.08
N GLU A 2 7.72 6.61 10.19
CA GLU A 2 8.76 7.60 10.55
C GLU A 2 10.19 7.04 10.63
N TYR A 3 10.38 5.84 11.16
CA TYR A 3 11.70 5.23 11.29
C TYR A 3 12.34 4.91 9.93
N ILE A 4 11.55 4.43 8.96
CA ILE A 4 12.03 4.16 7.59
C ILE A 4 12.33 5.49 6.89
N ALA A 5 11.49 6.51 7.05
CA ALA A 5 11.72 7.84 6.47
C ALA A 5 13.02 8.46 6.99
N ARG A 6 13.30 8.34 8.30
CA ARG A 6 14.54 8.81 8.91
C ARG A 6 15.77 8.04 8.42
N ALA A 7 15.64 6.73 8.21
CA ALA A 7 16.69 5.90 7.63
C ALA A 7 17.01 6.33 6.19
N ILE A 8 16.00 6.55 5.34
CA ILE A 8 16.15 7.05 3.97
C ILE A 8 16.86 8.40 3.95
N LEU A 9 16.42 9.38 4.76
CA LEU A 9 17.04 10.70 4.81
C LEU A 9 18.52 10.63 5.22
N SER A 10 18.84 9.75 6.17
CA SER A 10 20.21 9.54 6.64
C SER A 10 21.09 8.88 5.57
N ALA A 11 20.57 7.85 4.89
CA ALA A 11 21.25 7.17 3.78
C ALA A 11 21.48 8.12 2.59
N LYS A 12 20.48 8.92 2.20
CA LYS A 12 20.59 9.94 1.13
C LYS A 12 21.68 10.96 1.44
N SER A 13 21.73 11.45 2.68
CA SER A 13 22.78 12.38 3.12
C SER A 13 24.17 11.76 3.03
N SER A 14 24.31 10.47 3.39
CA SER A 14 25.58 9.73 3.29
C SER A 14 26.02 9.52 1.83
N THR A 15 25.11 9.07 0.96
CA THR A 15 25.39 8.84 -0.47
C THR A 15 25.80 10.12 -1.22
N ALA A 16 25.30 11.28 -0.78
CA ALA A 16 25.67 12.58 -1.37
C ALA A 16 27.13 12.99 -1.05
N ILE A 17 27.71 12.43 0.01
CA ILE A 17 29.07 12.72 0.46
C ILE A 17 30.06 11.67 -0.11
N SER A 18 29.62 10.42 -0.27
CA SER A 18 30.41 9.35 -0.89
C SER A 18 29.49 8.30 -1.54
N PRO A 19 29.45 8.17 -2.88
CA PRO A 19 28.60 7.19 -3.55
C PRO A 19 29.29 5.82 -3.54
N ILE A 20 29.08 5.05 -2.47
CA ILE A 20 29.48 3.64 -2.41
C ILE A 20 28.33 2.81 -3.00
N ALA A 21 28.63 1.86 -3.89
CA ALA A 21 27.61 1.04 -4.55
C ALA A 21 26.67 0.31 -3.57
N ALA A 22 27.19 -0.10 -2.40
CA ALA A 22 26.41 -0.74 -1.33
C ALA A 22 25.38 0.19 -0.66
N ASP A 23 25.65 1.51 -0.60
CA ASP A 23 24.72 2.48 -0.01
C ASP A 23 23.51 2.73 -0.93
N GLY A 24 23.67 2.58 -2.25
CA GLY A 24 22.59 2.71 -3.22
C GLY A 24 21.63 1.52 -3.19
N GLU A 25 22.13 0.30 -3.04
CA GLU A 25 21.31 -0.92 -2.92
C GLU A 25 20.50 -0.92 -1.63
N PHE A 26 21.11 -0.54 -0.50
CA PHE A 26 20.40 -0.39 0.77
C PHE A 26 19.33 0.71 0.73
N LEU A 27 19.62 1.83 0.07
CA LEU A 27 18.65 2.91 -0.11
C LEU A 27 17.46 2.47 -0.96
N HIS A 28 17.71 1.71 -2.02
CA HIS A 28 16.66 1.13 -2.85
C HIS A 28 15.77 0.17 -2.03
N GLU A 29 16.36 -0.71 -1.22
CA GLU A 29 15.61 -1.60 -0.33
C GLU A 29 14.73 -0.83 0.68
N LEU A 30 15.25 0.28 1.24
CA LEU A 30 14.47 1.14 2.13
C LEU A 30 13.31 1.84 1.41
N GLU A 31 13.50 2.27 0.16
CA GLU A 31 12.46 2.87 -0.67
C GLU A 31 11.37 1.85 -1.01
N GLU A 32 11.73 0.62 -1.38
CA GLU A 32 10.77 -0.46 -1.60
C GLU A 32 9.96 -0.77 -0.34
N LYS A 33 10.62 -0.89 0.82
CA LYS A 33 9.93 -1.10 2.10
C LYS A 33 9.01 0.07 2.47
N MET A 34 9.38 1.30 2.12
CA MET A 34 8.53 2.47 2.33
C MET A 34 7.26 2.41 1.48
N GLU A 35 7.38 1.99 0.22
CA GLU A 35 6.21 1.89 -0.66
C GLU A 35 5.24 0.81 -0.17
N VAL A 36 5.74 -0.36 0.23
CA VAL A 36 4.92 -1.41 0.85
C VAL A 36 4.24 -0.89 2.13
N ALA A 37 4.96 -0.18 2.99
CA ALA A 37 4.41 0.37 4.22
C ALA A 37 3.32 1.41 3.96
N ARG A 38 3.46 2.21 2.90
CA ARG A 38 2.46 3.20 2.48
C ARG A 38 1.18 2.52 1.99
N ILE A 39 1.30 1.47 1.20
CA ILE A 39 0.15 0.67 0.73
C ILE A 39 -0.55 0.00 1.90
N GLN A 40 0.22 -0.59 2.82
CA GLN A 40 -0.30 -1.20 4.03
C GLN A 40 -1.12 -0.20 4.88
N PHE A 41 -0.61 1.03 5.03
CA PHE A 41 -1.34 2.11 5.70
C PHE A 41 -2.63 2.52 4.96
N GLN A 42 -2.60 2.61 3.63
CA GLN A 42 -3.80 2.89 2.84
C GLN A 42 -4.89 1.82 3.01
N ILE A 43 -4.50 0.55 3.07
CA ILE A 43 -5.43 -0.56 3.35
C ILE A 43 -6.06 -0.37 4.73
N GLN A 44 -5.25 -0.07 5.75
CA GLN A 44 -5.72 0.17 7.11
C GLN A 44 -6.74 1.33 7.17
N GLU A 45 -6.44 2.47 6.54
CA GLU A 45 -7.37 3.60 6.47
C GLU A 45 -8.68 3.22 5.77
N ALA A 46 -8.59 2.50 4.65
CA ALA A 46 -9.77 2.06 3.91
C ALA A 46 -10.64 1.08 4.73
N LEU A 47 -10.02 0.21 5.53
CA LEU A 47 -10.70 -0.68 6.46
C LEU A 47 -11.39 0.07 7.59
N HIS A 48 -10.73 1.07 8.17
CA HIS A 48 -11.32 1.94 9.18
C HIS A 48 -12.55 2.69 8.63
N HIS A 49 -12.50 3.17 7.38
CA HIS A 49 -13.60 3.91 6.77
C HIS A 49 -14.78 3.04 6.36
N GLN A 50 -14.55 1.84 5.82
CA GLN A 50 -15.62 1.02 5.23
C GLN A 50 -16.21 -0.02 6.19
N CYS A 51 -15.46 -0.46 7.22
CA CYS A 51 -15.86 -1.61 8.04
C CYS A 51 -15.51 -1.46 9.54
N SER A 52 -15.64 -0.24 10.09
CA SER A 52 -15.30 0.08 11.48
C SER A 52 -15.98 -0.76 12.57
N HIS A 53 -17.08 -1.45 12.26
CA HIS A 53 -17.91 -2.16 13.24
C HIS A 53 -17.73 -3.70 13.26
N HIS A 54 -16.90 -4.27 12.40
CA HIS A 54 -16.74 -5.73 12.32
C HIS A 54 -15.49 -6.19 13.11
N SER A 55 -15.63 -7.17 14.01
CA SER A 55 -14.51 -7.66 14.83
C SER A 55 -13.33 -8.16 13.99
N SER A 56 -13.60 -8.83 12.87
CA SER A 56 -12.55 -9.31 11.95
C SER A 56 -11.71 -8.18 11.33
N VAL A 57 -12.23 -6.95 11.29
CA VAL A 57 -11.51 -5.78 10.74
C VAL A 57 -10.53 -5.25 11.76
N GLN A 58 -10.87 -5.26 13.05
CA GLN A 58 -9.91 -4.91 14.10
C GLN A 58 -8.75 -5.89 14.17
N ASP A 59 -9.02 -7.19 13.98
CA ASP A 59 -7.95 -8.20 13.93
C ASP A 59 -7.03 -7.98 12.72
N ALA A 60 -7.61 -7.71 11.54
CA ALA A 60 -6.86 -7.39 10.33
C ALA A 60 -5.98 -6.14 10.52
N ILE A 61 -6.52 -5.08 11.11
CA ILE A 61 -5.80 -3.84 11.39
C ILE A 61 -4.64 -4.10 12.37
N SER A 62 -4.88 -4.90 13.42
CA SER A 62 -3.83 -5.24 14.39
C SER A 62 -2.69 -6.03 13.75
N GLN A 63 -2.99 -6.91 12.79
CA GLN A 63 -1.96 -7.61 12.02
C GLN A 63 -1.18 -6.65 11.12
N LEU A 64 -1.86 -5.74 10.43
CA LEU A 64 -1.22 -4.69 9.62
C LEU A 64 -0.35 -3.73 10.46
N ASP A 65 -0.63 -3.53 11.75
CA ASP A 65 0.23 -2.72 12.62
C ASP A 65 1.43 -3.48 13.19
N SER A 66 1.38 -4.82 13.21
CA SER A 66 2.39 -5.65 13.88
C SER A 66 3.69 -5.79 13.11
N GLU A 67 3.62 -5.91 11.78
CA GLU A 67 4.79 -6.11 10.92
C GLU A 67 4.56 -5.61 9.49
N LEU A 68 5.65 -5.32 8.78
CA LEU A 68 5.60 -5.01 7.35
C LEU A 68 5.37 -6.31 6.57
N MET A 69 4.20 -6.42 5.95
CA MET A 69 3.76 -7.62 5.25
C MET A 69 4.31 -7.69 3.83
N GLU A 70 4.36 -8.91 3.28
CA GLU A 70 4.66 -9.09 1.86
C GLU A 70 3.53 -8.53 0.99
N ILE A 71 3.90 -7.89 -0.12
CA ILE A 71 2.96 -7.25 -1.06
C ILE A 71 1.89 -8.23 -1.58
N SER A 72 2.27 -9.49 -1.81
CA SER A 72 1.34 -10.55 -2.24
C SER A 72 0.32 -10.91 -1.15
N LYS A 73 0.74 -10.89 0.13
CA LYS A 73 -0.18 -11.10 1.26
C LYS A 73 -1.14 -9.93 1.42
N LEU A 74 -0.65 -8.70 1.30
CA LEU A 74 -1.49 -7.50 1.30
C LEU A 74 -2.60 -7.59 0.23
N TYR A 75 -2.29 -8.17 -0.94
CA TYR A 75 -3.28 -8.40 -1.99
C TYR A 75 -4.30 -9.46 -1.60
N GLY A 76 -3.85 -10.68 -1.28
CA GLY A 76 -4.72 -11.85 -1.12
C GLY A 76 -5.49 -11.89 0.21
N GLU A 77 -4.91 -11.38 1.29
CA GLU A 77 -5.49 -11.48 2.64
C GLU A 77 -6.26 -10.21 3.04
N PHE A 78 -5.99 -9.07 2.40
CA PHE A 78 -6.61 -7.78 2.76
C PHE A 78 -7.30 -7.11 1.57
N ALA A 79 -6.57 -6.74 0.52
CA ALA A 79 -7.17 -5.96 -0.57
C ALA A 79 -8.28 -6.72 -1.31
N ASP A 80 -8.12 -8.03 -1.52
CA ASP A 80 -9.12 -8.88 -2.18
C ASP A 80 -10.38 -9.16 -1.34
N PRO A 81 -10.28 -9.65 -0.09
CA PRO A 81 -11.44 -9.93 0.75
C PRO A 81 -12.28 -8.68 1.05
N PHE A 82 -11.63 -7.54 1.22
CA PHE A 82 -12.30 -6.27 1.52
C PHE A 82 -12.65 -5.45 0.26
N LYS A 83 -12.41 -5.99 -0.95
CA LYS A 83 -12.73 -5.36 -2.24
C LYS A 83 -12.19 -3.93 -2.38
N LEU A 84 -10.95 -3.73 -1.96
CA LEU A 84 -10.28 -2.43 -1.98
C LEU A 84 -9.62 -2.20 -3.33
N SER A 85 -10.38 -1.82 -4.35
CA SER A 85 -9.89 -1.70 -5.74
C SER A 85 -8.72 -0.72 -5.88
N GLU A 86 -8.72 0.39 -5.14
CA GLU A 86 -7.59 1.34 -5.09
C GLU A 86 -6.32 0.71 -4.53
N CYS A 87 -6.43 -0.03 -3.42
CA CYS A 87 -5.30 -0.71 -2.80
C CYS A 87 -4.77 -1.84 -3.71
N LYS A 88 -5.65 -2.60 -4.35
CA LYS A 88 -5.26 -3.62 -5.35
C LYS A 88 -4.44 -3.01 -6.47
N LEU A 89 -4.85 -1.86 -6.99
CA LEU A 89 -4.14 -1.16 -8.06
C LEU A 89 -2.75 -0.68 -7.60
N ALA A 90 -2.66 -0.12 -6.38
CA ALA A 90 -1.38 0.30 -5.81
C ALA A 90 -0.41 -0.88 -5.62
N ILE A 91 -0.92 -2.03 -5.16
CA ILE A 91 -0.14 -3.28 -5.02
C ILE A 91 0.38 -3.75 -6.39
N ILE A 92 -0.48 -3.81 -7.41
CA ILE A 92 -0.10 -4.27 -8.75
C ILE A 92 0.97 -3.37 -9.36
N HIS A 93 0.85 -2.05 -9.15
CA HIS A 93 1.86 -1.09 -9.57
C HIS A 93 3.20 -1.33 -8.85
N CYS A 94 3.18 -1.51 -7.54
CA CYS A 94 4.36 -1.80 -6.73
C CYS A 94 5.03 -3.13 -7.10
N ALA A 95 4.25 -4.16 -7.45
CA ALA A 95 4.77 -5.48 -7.80
C ALA A 95 5.32 -5.57 -9.24
N GLY A 96 5.14 -4.55 -10.08
CA GLY A 96 5.59 -4.54 -11.47
C GLY A 96 4.86 -5.51 -12.41
N HIS A 97 3.84 -6.23 -11.92
CA HIS A 97 3.06 -7.22 -12.68
C HIS A 97 1.76 -6.60 -13.19
N SER A 98 1.84 -5.67 -14.14
CA SER A 98 0.66 -4.99 -14.66
C SER A 98 -0.03 -5.81 -15.76
N ASP A 99 -1.00 -6.64 -15.40
CA ASP A 99 -1.97 -7.17 -16.37
C ASP A 99 -2.90 -6.02 -16.82
N PRO A 100 -2.87 -5.61 -18.10
CA PRO A 100 -3.68 -4.49 -18.59
C PRO A 100 -5.18 -4.69 -18.38
N ILE A 101 -5.67 -5.93 -18.45
CA ILE A 101 -7.09 -6.24 -18.29
C ILE A 101 -7.48 -6.03 -16.83
N LEU A 102 -6.70 -6.57 -15.89
CA LEU A 102 -6.94 -6.40 -14.46
C LEU A 102 -6.89 -4.93 -14.06
N VAL A 103 -5.90 -4.17 -14.53
CA VAL A 103 -5.79 -2.73 -14.27
C VAL A 103 -7.02 -1.99 -14.77
N GLN A 104 -7.47 -2.27 -15.98
CA GLN A 104 -8.66 -1.65 -16.55
C GLN A 104 -9.91 -1.96 -15.71
N THR A 105 -10.09 -3.22 -15.29
CA THR A 105 -11.22 -3.62 -14.45
C THR A 105 -11.20 -2.90 -13.10
N LEU A 106 -10.05 -2.81 -12.43
CA LEU A 106 -9.92 -2.10 -11.17
C LEU A 106 -10.24 -0.61 -11.31
N TRP A 107 -9.77 0.04 -12.38
CA TRP A 107 -10.13 1.43 -12.65
C TRP A 107 -11.62 1.62 -12.88
N GLN A 108 -12.28 0.70 -13.60
CA GLN A 108 -13.73 0.73 -13.78
C GLN A 108 -14.46 0.64 -12.44
N GLU A 109 -14.06 -0.30 -11.57
CA GLU A 109 -14.64 -0.44 -10.22
C GLU A 109 -14.49 0.83 -9.37
N ILE A 110 -13.31 1.47 -9.43
CA ILE A 110 -13.04 2.73 -8.69
C ILE A 110 -13.96 3.85 -9.20
N ILE A 111 -14.06 4.00 -10.52
CA ILE A 111 -14.90 5.04 -11.13
C ILE A 111 -16.39 4.80 -10.83
N GLU A 112 -16.85 3.55 -10.94
CA GLU A 112 -18.24 3.18 -10.64
C GLU A 112 -18.59 3.41 -9.17
N LYS A 113 -17.69 3.07 -8.25
CA LYS A 113 -17.85 3.35 -6.81
C LYS A 113 -17.93 4.86 -6.56
N ALA A 114 -17.00 5.64 -7.11
CA ALA A 114 -16.98 7.09 -6.94
C ALA A 114 -18.25 7.77 -7.51
N LEU A 115 -18.74 7.30 -8.66
CA LEU A 115 -19.99 7.78 -9.24
C LEU A 115 -21.19 7.44 -8.34
N SER A 116 -21.25 6.22 -7.82
CA SER A 116 -22.33 5.78 -6.93
C SER A 116 -22.35 6.58 -5.63
N ASP A 117 -21.18 6.82 -5.03
CA ASP A 117 -21.04 7.64 -3.81
C ASP A 117 -21.47 9.10 -4.08
N SER A 118 -21.15 9.65 -5.26
CA SER A 118 -21.57 11.00 -5.65
C SER A 118 -23.10 11.13 -5.80
N LEU A 119 -23.76 10.09 -6.31
CA LEU A 119 -25.20 10.03 -6.47
C LEU A 119 -25.92 9.84 -5.13
N ALA A 120 -25.35 9.07 -4.21
CA ALA A 120 -25.89 8.88 -2.86
C ALA A 120 -25.87 10.17 -2.01
N MET A 121 -25.03 11.14 -2.39
CA MET A 121 -24.86 12.41 -1.68
C MET A 121 -25.72 13.56 -2.25
N SER A 122 -26.48 13.29 -3.31
CA SER A 122 -27.41 14.22 -4.01
C SER A 122 -28.85 13.94 -3.59
#